data_AF-A0A7D4Q534-F1
#
_entry.id   AF-A0A7D4Q534-F1
#
_cell.length_a   1.000
_cell.length_b   1.000
_cell.length_c   1.000
_cell.angle_alpha   90.00
_cell.angle_beta   90.00
_cell.angle_gamma   90.00
#
_symmetry.space_group_name_H-M   'P 1'
#
loop_
_entity.id
_entity.type
_entity.pdbx_description
1 polymer ?
#
loop_
_entity_poly.entity_id
_entity_poly.type
_entity_poly.pdbx_seq_one_letter_code
_entity_poly.pdbx_strand_id
1 'polypeptide(L)'
;MKELFAFDFLSDQPDARIELTPAEFAKSQLRDGDLLFARRSFVLEGAGKCSLVIDPPESLTFESSMIRARPDPDKADSRFLFYYFRSPEGRARMASIAARTAVSGITGSNLAALEIDVPGVDAQREIAEILSLFDELIDNNRRRMQVLQNMARAIYREWFVKFRHPGDETVPIVDSALGPLPEGWSAGILDDIVTVSKASVDPAKIDPDMPAVGLEHIPRQQLTLDDWGTAGTQGSRKAVFERGDVLFGKIRPYFHKVSVAPVDGICSTDAIVIRPHAAHWGQAVFTASSAEFVAHATQTSNGTKMPRADWKVLGKWPIPVPPVHISESFNDVARYHLSLSETLMFENRRLTALRDLLLPKLVTGQIDVSALDLDEVREKSVA
;
A
#
# COMPACT_ATOMS: atom_id res chain seq x y z
N MET A 1 2.36 9.51 -17.55
CA MET A 1 1.62 8.35 -17.02
C MET A 1 2.58 7.17 -16.84
N LYS A 2 3.02 6.82 -15.62
CA LYS A 2 3.91 5.64 -15.41
C LYS A 2 3.30 4.50 -14.60
N GLU A 3 2.13 4.68 -13.98
CA GLU A 3 1.53 3.67 -13.10
C GLU A 3 -0.02 3.62 -13.17
N LEU A 4 -0.66 3.90 -14.32
CA LEU A 4 -2.15 3.84 -14.41
C LEU A 4 -2.70 2.47 -13.99
N PHE A 5 -2.06 1.39 -14.45
CA PHE A 5 -2.41 0.01 -14.08
C PHE A 5 -1.89 -0.43 -12.69
N ALA A 6 -1.46 0.51 -11.85
CA ALA A 6 -1.36 0.30 -10.41
C ALA A 6 -2.72 0.50 -9.71
N PHE A 7 -3.69 1.11 -10.39
CA PHE A 7 -5.05 1.29 -9.90
C PHE A 7 -6.00 0.32 -10.62
N ASP A 8 -6.79 -0.37 -9.81
CA ASP A 8 -7.85 -1.26 -10.26
C ASP A 8 -9.05 -0.46 -10.80
N PHE A 9 -9.43 0.60 -10.07
CA PHE A 9 -10.51 1.52 -10.41
C PHE A 9 -9.95 2.91 -10.71
N LEU A 10 -10.39 3.52 -11.81
CA LEU A 10 -9.97 4.84 -12.27
C LEU A 10 -11.12 5.84 -12.09
N SER A 11 -10.88 6.88 -11.31
CA SER A 11 -11.84 7.93 -10.97
C SER A 11 -11.11 9.27 -10.79
N ASP A 12 -10.79 9.66 -9.55
CA ASP A 12 -10.26 10.97 -9.18
C ASP A 12 -8.74 10.98 -8.88
N GLN A 13 -8.00 9.98 -9.38
CA GLN A 13 -6.57 9.90 -9.11
C GLN A 13 -5.82 11.12 -9.66
N PRO A 14 -4.85 11.67 -8.92
CA PRO A 14 -4.06 12.81 -9.38
C PRO A 14 -3.19 12.42 -10.58
N ASP A 15 -3.48 12.99 -11.75
CA ASP A 15 -2.71 12.79 -12.98
C ASP A 15 -2.46 14.12 -13.72
N ALA A 16 -1.56 14.08 -14.71
CA ALA A 16 -1.21 15.22 -15.52
C ALA A 16 -2.37 15.65 -16.42
N ARG A 17 -2.70 16.94 -16.39
CA ARG A 17 -3.63 17.54 -17.34
C ARG A 17 -2.92 17.79 -18.68
N ILE A 18 -3.62 17.51 -19.78
CA ILE A 18 -3.15 17.75 -21.13
C ILE A 18 -4.18 18.57 -21.91
N GLU A 19 -3.71 19.49 -22.74
CA GLU A 19 -4.58 20.19 -23.69
C GLU A 19 -4.80 19.31 -24.91
N LEU A 20 -6.07 19.15 -25.30
CA LEU A 20 -6.48 18.38 -26.46
C LEU A 20 -7.40 19.21 -27.34
N THR A 21 -7.29 19.05 -28.66
CA THR A 21 -8.31 19.58 -29.57
C THR A 21 -9.64 18.84 -29.35
N PRO A 22 -10.80 19.46 -29.68
CA PRO A 22 -12.10 18.79 -29.56
C PRO A 22 -12.17 17.44 -30.30
N ALA A 23 -11.48 17.32 -31.45
CA ALA A 23 -11.43 16.10 -32.23
C ALA A 23 -10.59 14.99 -31.58
N GLU A 24 -9.47 15.33 -30.95
CA GLU A 24 -8.64 14.38 -30.20
C GLU A 24 -9.35 13.91 -28.93
N PHE A 25 -9.98 14.85 -28.22
CA PHE A 25 -10.76 14.55 -27.03
C PHE A 25 -11.93 13.61 -27.35
N ALA A 26 -12.71 13.89 -28.39
CA ALA A 26 -13.84 13.02 -28.79
C ALA A 26 -13.41 11.57 -29.10
N LYS A 27 -12.20 11.35 -29.62
CA LYS A 27 -11.67 10.01 -29.92
C LYS A 27 -11.19 9.26 -28.67
N SER A 28 -10.74 9.99 -27.66
CA SER A 28 -10.03 9.46 -26.49
C SER A 28 -10.80 9.60 -25.18
N GLN A 29 -12.00 10.20 -25.21
CA GLN A 29 -12.82 10.39 -24.02
C GLN A 29 -13.20 9.05 -23.36
N LEU A 30 -13.04 9.00 -22.04
CA LEU A 30 -13.52 7.92 -21.19
C LEU A 30 -14.90 8.24 -20.60
N ARG A 31 -15.64 7.19 -20.31
CA ARG A 31 -16.95 7.23 -19.65
C ARG A 31 -16.95 6.23 -18.50
N ASP A 32 -17.87 6.43 -17.57
CA ASP A 32 -18.18 5.42 -16.56
C ASP A 32 -18.45 4.07 -17.21
N GLY A 33 -17.89 3.01 -16.63
CA GLY A 33 -17.98 1.64 -17.16
C GLY A 33 -17.01 1.32 -18.30
N ASP A 34 -16.16 2.24 -18.77
CA ASP A 34 -15.12 1.92 -19.74
C ASP A 34 -14.03 1.04 -19.11
N LEU A 35 -13.62 -0.01 -19.83
CA LEU A 35 -12.49 -0.86 -19.46
C LEU A 35 -11.24 -0.41 -20.22
N LEU A 36 -10.15 -0.18 -19.51
CA LEU A 36 -8.85 0.12 -20.10
C LEU A 36 -7.92 -1.07 -20.00
N PHE A 37 -7.29 -1.43 -21.12
CA PHE A 37 -6.32 -2.52 -21.21
C PHE A 37 -4.93 -2.04 -21.61
N ALA A 38 -3.90 -2.56 -20.93
CA ALA A 38 -2.52 -2.30 -21.26
C ALA A 38 -2.14 -2.96 -22.59
N ARG A 39 -1.80 -2.17 -23.62
CA ARG A 39 -1.49 -2.73 -24.95
C ARG A 39 -0.17 -3.50 -24.98
N ARG A 40 0.84 -3.05 -24.24
CA ARG A 40 2.21 -3.58 -24.28
C ARG A 40 2.79 -3.63 -22.89
N SER A 41 3.59 -4.66 -22.62
CA SER A 41 4.37 -4.77 -21.39
C SER A 41 5.69 -5.49 -21.65
N PHE A 42 6.70 -5.16 -20.85
CA PHE A 42 8.00 -5.84 -20.85
C PHE A 42 7.93 -7.23 -20.19
N VAL A 43 6.88 -7.48 -19.40
CA VAL A 43 6.55 -8.80 -18.82
C VAL A 43 5.19 -9.25 -19.34
N LEU A 44 5.07 -10.54 -19.66
CA LEU A 44 3.85 -11.12 -20.25
C LEU A 44 2.60 -10.83 -19.42
N GLU A 45 2.71 -10.92 -18.09
CA GLU A 45 1.64 -10.67 -17.11
C GLU A 45 1.14 -9.22 -17.08
N GLY A 46 1.94 -8.27 -17.59
CA GLY A 46 1.53 -6.87 -17.67
C GLY A 46 0.76 -6.53 -18.95
N ALA A 47 0.85 -7.36 -19.99
CA ALA A 47 0.10 -7.15 -21.22
C ALA A 47 -1.36 -7.58 -21.01
N GLY A 48 -2.30 -6.68 -21.29
CA GLY A 48 -3.72 -6.93 -21.07
C GLY A 48 -4.19 -6.81 -19.63
N LYS A 49 -3.39 -6.21 -18.72
CA LYS A 49 -3.92 -5.72 -17.44
C LYS A 49 -5.11 -4.80 -17.68
N CYS A 50 -6.15 -4.98 -16.88
CA CYS A 50 -7.43 -4.29 -17.01
C CYS A 50 -7.67 -3.37 -15.81
N SER A 51 -8.09 -2.14 -16.07
CA SER A 51 -8.61 -1.20 -15.07
C SER A 51 -10.00 -0.74 -15.49
N LEU A 52 -10.86 -0.44 -14.53
CA LEU A 52 -12.24 -0.01 -14.76
C LEU A 52 -12.40 1.48 -14.44
N VAL A 53 -13.00 2.25 -15.35
CA VAL A 53 -13.40 3.63 -15.07
C VAL A 53 -14.69 3.62 -14.26
N ILE A 54 -14.67 4.26 -13.09
CA ILE A 54 -15.82 4.39 -12.18
C ILE A 54 -16.02 5.85 -11.81
N ASP A 55 -17.25 6.34 -11.96
CA ASP A 55 -17.71 7.65 -11.48
C ASP A 55 -16.68 8.78 -11.70
N PRO A 56 -16.23 9.02 -12.96
CA PRO A 56 -15.19 9.99 -13.22
C PRO A 56 -15.69 11.41 -12.86
N PRO A 57 -14.99 12.15 -11.97
CA PRO A 57 -15.46 13.46 -11.48
C PRO A 57 -15.35 14.55 -12.54
N GLU A 58 -14.50 14.34 -13.55
CA GLU A 58 -14.32 15.21 -14.70
C GLU A 58 -14.16 14.38 -15.97
N SER A 59 -14.08 15.07 -17.10
CA SER A 59 -13.83 14.44 -18.39
C SER A 59 -12.42 13.83 -18.45
N LEU A 60 -12.33 12.50 -18.46
CA LEU A 60 -11.07 11.78 -18.56
C LEU A 60 -10.73 11.38 -20.01
N THR A 61 -9.44 11.19 -20.27
CA THR A 61 -8.88 10.70 -21.54
C THR A 61 -7.81 9.63 -21.27
N PHE A 62 -7.38 8.91 -22.30
CA PHE A 62 -6.33 7.90 -22.21
C PHE A 62 -5.30 8.04 -23.34
N GLU A 63 -4.06 7.61 -23.07
CA GLU A 63 -2.97 7.65 -24.05
C GLU A 63 -3.03 6.48 -25.05
N SER A 64 -2.39 6.65 -26.22
CA SER A 64 -2.46 5.70 -27.35
C SER A 64 -1.86 4.31 -27.08
N SER A 65 -1.15 4.14 -25.97
CA SER A 65 -0.58 2.88 -25.49
C SER A 65 -1.62 1.96 -24.83
N MET A 66 -2.88 2.40 -24.73
CA MET A 66 -3.96 1.65 -24.09
C MET A 66 -5.06 1.29 -25.11
N ILE A 67 -5.92 0.36 -24.72
CA ILE A 67 -7.10 -0.02 -25.47
C ILE A 67 -8.31 0.23 -24.58
N ARG A 68 -9.26 1.04 -25.06
CA ARG A 68 -10.56 1.21 -24.43
C ARG A 68 -11.53 0.18 -25.00
N ALA A 69 -12.10 -0.65 -24.13
CA ALA A 69 -13.27 -1.46 -24.44
C ALA A 69 -14.48 -0.84 -23.74
N ARG A 70 -15.57 -0.66 -24.49
CA ARG A 70 -16.85 -0.20 -23.98
C ARG A 70 -17.86 -1.32 -24.18
N PRO A 71 -18.20 -2.07 -23.12
CA PRO A 71 -19.20 -3.13 -23.20
C PRO A 71 -20.56 -2.57 -23.60
N ASP A 72 -21.33 -3.42 -24.29
CA ASP A 72 -22.75 -3.19 -24.54
C ASP A 72 -23.52 -3.61 -23.28
N PRO A 73 -24.18 -2.68 -22.55
CA PRO A 73 -24.75 -2.95 -21.22
C PRO A 73 -25.88 -3.98 -21.24
N ASP A 74 -26.47 -4.23 -22.41
CA ASP A 74 -27.50 -5.26 -22.60
C ASP A 74 -26.90 -6.67 -22.78
N LYS A 75 -25.57 -6.77 -22.92
CA LYS A 75 -24.86 -8.04 -23.14
C LYS A 75 -23.83 -8.36 -22.07
N ALA A 76 -23.20 -7.35 -21.50
CA ALA A 76 -22.20 -7.56 -20.46
C ALA A 76 -22.13 -6.39 -19.49
N ASP A 77 -22.00 -6.72 -18.20
CA ASP A 77 -21.71 -5.76 -17.15
C ASP A 77 -20.21 -5.45 -17.10
N SER A 78 -19.87 -4.15 -17.04
CA SER A 78 -18.47 -3.71 -17.05
C SER A 78 -17.69 -4.13 -15.81
N ARG A 79 -18.32 -4.13 -14.62
CA ARG A 79 -17.67 -4.58 -13.38
C ARG A 79 -17.45 -6.09 -13.40
N PHE A 80 -18.42 -6.86 -13.89
CA PHE A 80 -18.24 -8.29 -14.12
C PHE A 80 -17.06 -8.57 -15.05
N LEU A 81 -16.99 -7.91 -16.21
CA LEU A 81 -15.88 -8.10 -17.15
C LEU A 81 -14.54 -7.70 -16.54
N PHE A 82 -14.49 -6.63 -15.75
CA PHE A 82 -13.30 -6.27 -14.99
C PHE A 82 -12.83 -7.42 -14.08
N TYR A 83 -13.73 -8.00 -13.28
CA TYR A 83 -13.39 -9.15 -12.43
C TYR A 83 -13.01 -10.39 -13.23
N TYR A 84 -13.75 -10.70 -14.30
CA TYR A 84 -13.45 -11.80 -15.20
C TYR A 84 -12.02 -11.70 -15.74
N PHE A 85 -11.61 -10.55 -16.30
CA PHE A 85 -10.26 -10.38 -16.83
C PHE A 85 -9.16 -10.39 -15.76
N ARG A 86 -9.50 -10.21 -14.49
CA ARG A 86 -8.59 -10.40 -13.34
C ARG A 86 -8.53 -11.84 -12.86
N SER A 87 -9.54 -12.66 -13.15
CA SER A 87 -9.57 -14.06 -12.74
C SER A 87 -8.47 -14.87 -13.46
N PRO A 88 -8.06 -16.04 -12.93
CA PRO A 88 -7.17 -16.96 -13.63
C PRO A 88 -7.62 -17.27 -15.06
N GLU A 89 -8.93 -17.46 -15.25
CA GLU A 89 -9.54 -17.78 -16.54
C GLU A 89 -9.45 -16.60 -17.52
N GLY A 90 -9.83 -15.39 -17.10
CA GLY A 90 -9.72 -14.22 -17.97
C GLY A 90 -8.26 -13.86 -18.29
N ARG A 91 -7.33 -14.05 -17.35
CA ARG A 91 -5.89 -13.91 -17.60
C ARG A 91 -5.38 -14.93 -18.63
N ALA A 92 -5.84 -16.18 -18.55
CA ALA A 92 -5.50 -17.21 -19.54
C ALA A 92 -6.05 -16.86 -20.93
N ARG A 93 -7.29 -16.36 -21.01
CA ARG A 93 -7.87 -15.87 -22.27
C ARG A 93 -7.08 -14.69 -22.84
N MET A 94 -6.73 -13.71 -22.01
CA MET A 94 -5.91 -12.58 -22.42
C MET A 94 -4.51 -13.02 -22.93
N ALA A 95 -3.89 -13.99 -22.26
CA ALA A 95 -2.59 -14.53 -22.68
C ALA A 95 -2.65 -15.25 -24.04
N SER A 96 -3.81 -15.82 -24.41
CA SER A 96 -4.01 -16.49 -25.70
C SER A 96 -3.96 -15.54 -26.89
N ILE A 97 -4.33 -14.27 -26.69
CA ILE A 97 -4.33 -13.23 -27.71
C ILE A 97 -3.11 -12.29 -27.63
N ALA A 98 -2.26 -12.44 -26.62
CA ALA A 98 -1.02 -11.70 -26.51
C ALA A 98 -0.01 -12.22 -27.55
N ALA A 99 0.42 -11.36 -28.46
CA ALA A 99 1.43 -11.68 -29.46
C ALA A 99 2.77 -12.02 -28.77
N ARG A 100 3.32 -13.21 -29.03
CA ARG A 100 4.62 -13.64 -28.50
C ARG A 100 5.76 -13.07 -29.34
N THR A 101 6.12 -11.80 -29.11
CA THR A 101 7.35 -11.17 -29.60
C THR A 101 8.22 -10.66 -28.44
N ALA A 102 9.38 -10.05 -28.71
CA ALA A 102 10.27 -9.49 -27.67
C ALA A 102 9.57 -8.45 -26.75
N VAL A 103 8.46 -7.85 -27.21
CA VAL A 103 7.50 -7.13 -26.36
C VAL A 103 6.15 -7.83 -26.52
N SER A 104 5.63 -8.38 -25.43
CA SER A 104 4.30 -8.98 -25.45
C SER A 104 3.24 -7.88 -25.51
N GLY A 105 2.23 -8.04 -26.36
CA GLY A 105 1.18 -7.05 -26.50
C GLY A 105 -0.09 -7.59 -27.14
N ILE A 106 -1.17 -6.84 -26.95
CA ILE A 106 -2.51 -7.13 -27.47
C ILE A 106 -2.93 -6.04 -28.46
N THR A 107 -3.82 -6.35 -29.40
CA THR A 107 -4.42 -5.36 -30.30
C THR A 107 -5.91 -5.22 -30.02
N GLY A 108 -6.48 -4.06 -30.37
CA GLY A 108 -7.94 -3.86 -30.24
C GLY A 108 -8.73 -4.89 -31.05
N SER A 109 -8.23 -5.26 -32.23
CA SER A 109 -8.84 -6.30 -33.08
C SER A 109 -8.80 -7.68 -32.43
N ASN A 110 -7.68 -8.07 -31.79
CA ASN A 110 -7.61 -9.35 -31.10
C ASN A 110 -8.48 -9.38 -29.85
N LEU A 111 -8.56 -8.27 -29.11
CA LEU A 111 -9.45 -8.15 -27.96
C LEU A 111 -10.93 -8.24 -28.38
N ALA A 112 -11.31 -7.59 -29.48
CA ALA A 112 -12.68 -7.63 -30.00
C ALA A 112 -13.09 -9.01 -30.54
N ALA A 113 -12.14 -9.82 -30.97
CA ALA A 113 -12.37 -11.18 -31.46
C ALA A 113 -12.28 -12.24 -30.34
N LEU A 114 -11.99 -11.85 -29.10
CA LEU A 114 -11.86 -12.77 -27.98
C LEU A 114 -13.23 -13.29 -27.57
N GLU A 115 -13.44 -14.58 -27.76
CA GLU A 115 -14.64 -15.27 -27.27
C GLU A 115 -14.48 -15.59 -25.78
N ILE A 116 -15.48 -15.21 -24.99
CA ILE A 116 -15.55 -15.44 -23.56
C ILE A 116 -16.90 -16.04 -23.20
N ASP A 117 -16.89 -17.02 -22.30
CA ASP A 117 -18.09 -17.63 -21.75
C ASP A 117 -18.49 -16.82 -20.53
N VAL A 118 -19.67 -16.20 -20.59
CA VAL A 118 -20.20 -15.35 -19.50
C VAL A 118 -21.63 -15.74 -19.19
N PRO A 119 -22.08 -15.61 -17.92
CA PRO A 119 -23.46 -15.88 -17.55
C PRO A 119 -24.41 -14.79 -18.11
N GLY A 120 -25.72 -14.96 -17.91
CA GLY A 120 -26.69 -13.91 -18.25
C GLY A 120 -26.41 -12.59 -17.50
N VAL A 121 -26.81 -11.45 -18.09
CA VAL A 121 -26.45 -10.11 -17.58
C VAL A 121 -26.88 -9.89 -16.12
N ASP A 122 -28.02 -10.43 -15.70
CA ASP A 122 -28.47 -10.29 -14.31
C ASP A 122 -27.53 -11.02 -13.33
N ALA A 123 -27.14 -12.26 -13.64
CA ALA A 123 -26.15 -12.99 -12.86
C ALA A 123 -24.76 -12.32 -12.89
N GLN A 124 -24.38 -11.69 -14.02
CA GLN A 124 -23.15 -10.89 -14.08
C GLN A 124 -23.16 -9.74 -13.06
N ARG A 125 -24.29 -9.02 -12.96
CA ARG A 125 -24.46 -7.91 -12.01
C ARG A 125 -24.38 -8.38 -10.57
N GLU A 126 -25.04 -9.48 -10.22
CA GLU A 126 -24.98 -10.08 -8.87
C GLU A 126 -23.56 -10.49 -8.50
N ILE A 127 -22.85 -11.19 -9.40
CA ILE A 127 -21.45 -11.58 -9.18
C ILE A 127 -20.56 -10.35 -8.99
N ALA A 128 -20.75 -9.33 -9.83
CA ALA A 128 -19.99 -8.09 -9.77
C ALA A 128 -20.23 -7.33 -8.46
N GLU A 129 -21.47 -7.30 -7.98
CA GLU A 129 -21.85 -6.67 -6.71
C GLU A 129 -21.20 -7.39 -5.52
N ILE A 130 -21.28 -8.72 -5.45
CA ILE A 130 -20.62 -9.48 -4.38
C ILE A 130 -19.12 -9.19 -4.33
N LEU A 131 -18.46 -9.18 -5.49
CA LEU A 131 -17.02 -8.92 -5.57
C LEU A 131 -16.69 -7.45 -5.25
N SER A 132 -17.53 -6.49 -5.63
CA SER A 132 -17.32 -5.07 -5.31
C SER A 132 -17.45 -4.78 -3.83
N LEU A 133 -18.33 -5.48 -3.10
CA LEU A 133 -18.43 -5.33 -1.64
C LEU A 133 -17.12 -5.65 -0.93
N PHE A 134 -16.34 -6.63 -1.39
CA PHE A 134 -15.00 -6.91 -0.84
C PHE A 134 -14.05 -5.74 -1.09
N ASP A 135 -13.99 -5.25 -2.31
CA ASP A 135 -13.08 -4.16 -2.70
C ASP A 135 -13.43 -2.84 -2.00
N GLU A 136 -14.73 -2.53 -1.90
CA GLU A 136 -15.25 -1.37 -1.18
C GLU A 136 -14.87 -1.41 0.31
N LEU A 137 -15.01 -2.57 0.97
CA LEU A 137 -14.64 -2.73 2.37
C LEU A 137 -13.12 -2.64 2.57
N ILE A 138 -12.32 -3.24 1.67
CA ILE A 138 -10.86 -3.15 1.69
C ILE A 138 -10.42 -1.68 1.60
N ASP A 139 -11.00 -0.93 0.66
CA ASP A 139 -10.67 0.49 0.45
C ASP A 139 -11.16 1.37 1.60
N ASN A 140 -12.33 1.08 2.18
CA ASN A 140 -12.81 1.74 3.39
C ASN A 140 -11.82 1.57 4.55
N ASN A 141 -11.37 0.33 4.79
CA ASN A 141 -10.40 0.01 5.82
C ASN A 141 -9.04 0.69 5.54
N ARG A 142 -8.59 0.78 4.29
CA ARG A 142 -7.38 1.56 3.91
C ARG A 142 -7.52 3.04 4.29
N ARG A 143 -8.66 3.66 3.99
CA ARG A 143 -8.93 5.07 4.36
C ARG A 143 -8.93 5.24 5.88
N ARG A 144 -9.57 4.33 6.62
CA ARG A 144 -9.58 4.33 8.10
C ARG A 144 -8.18 4.21 8.69
N MET A 145 -7.35 3.29 8.18
CA MET A 145 -5.93 3.17 8.57
C MET A 145 -5.17 4.48 8.34
N GLN A 146 -5.36 5.12 7.19
CA GLN A 146 -4.71 6.39 6.87
C GLN A 146 -5.11 7.51 7.83
N VAL A 147 -6.39 7.60 8.19
CA VAL A 147 -6.88 8.57 9.18
C VAL A 147 -6.26 8.33 10.55
N LEU A 148 -6.24 7.07 11.04
CA LEU A 148 -5.64 6.71 12.33
C LEU A 148 -4.15 7.09 12.39
N GLN A 149 -3.39 6.79 11.33
CA GLN A 149 -1.97 7.13 11.24
C GLN A 149 -1.74 8.65 11.17
N ASN A 150 -2.62 9.37 10.46
CA ASN A 150 -2.55 10.84 10.39
C ASN A 150 -2.88 11.51 11.73
N MET A 151 -3.86 10.99 12.47
CA MET A 151 -4.18 11.46 13.83
C MET A 151 -2.96 11.30 14.76
N ALA A 152 -2.38 10.10 14.81
CA ALA A 152 -1.22 9.85 15.64
C ALA A 152 0.00 10.70 15.24
N ARG A 153 0.22 10.91 13.93
CA ARG A 153 1.27 11.80 13.41
C ARG A 153 1.02 13.27 13.77
N ALA A 154 -0.22 13.72 13.77
CA ALA A 154 -0.58 15.07 14.18
C ALA A 154 -0.31 15.26 15.68
N ILE A 155 -0.71 14.29 16.51
CA ILE A 155 -0.45 14.32 17.96
C ILE A 155 1.06 14.30 18.24
N TYR A 156 1.83 13.47 17.53
CA TYR A 156 3.29 13.48 17.61
C TYR A 156 3.88 14.89 17.37
N ARG A 157 3.39 15.60 16.34
CA ARG A 157 3.85 16.97 16.06
C ARG A 157 3.45 17.95 17.15
N GLU A 158 2.26 17.83 17.71
CA GLU A 158 1.89 18.66 18.87
C GLU A 158 2.87 18.41 20.03
N TRP A 159 3.16 17.15 20.37
CA TRP A 159 3.95 16.81 21.56
C TRP A 159 5.45 17.07 21.41
N PHE A 160 6.06 16.67 20.29
CA PHE A 160 7.53 16.63 20.13
C PHE A 160 8.09 17.70 19.20
N VAL A 161 7.24 18.48 18.53
CA VAL A 161 7.66 19.56 17.64
C VAL A 161 7.14 20.91 18.13
N LYS A 162 5.88 20.96 18.57
CA LYS A 162 5.26 22.18 19.13
C LYS A 162 5.30 22.22 20.65
N PHE A 163 5.72 21.13 21.29
CA PHE A 163 5.81 20.99 22.75
C PHE A 163 4.49 21.26 23.48
N ARG A 164 3.39 20.77 22.92
CA ARG A 164 2.03 20.84 23.43
C ARG A 164 1.53 19.44 23.73
N HIS A 165 1.65 19.03 24.98
CA HIS A 165 1.11 17.77 25.46
C HIS A 165 0.18 17.99 26.67
N PRO A 166 -0.81 17.11 26.88
CA PRO A 166 -1.74 17.24 27.99
C PRO A 166 -1.02 17.27 29.34
N GLY A 167 -1.47 18.15 30.23
CA GLY A 167 -0.98 18.26 31.62
C GLY A 167 0.14 19.27 31.83
N ASP A 168 0.82 19.72 30.77
CA ASP A 168 2.05 20.53 30.88
C ASP A 168 2.04 21.73 29.92
N GLU A 169 0.85 22.23 29.58
CA GLU A 169 0.63 23.35 28.65
C GLU A 169 1.30 24.66 29.11
N THR A 170 1.69 24.74 30.38
CA THR A 170 2.31 25.91 31.02
C THR A 170 3.80 25.71 31.34
N VAL A 171 4.41 24.58 30.97
CA VAL A 171 5.83 24.34 31.25
C VAL A 171 6.67 25.38 30.51
N PRO A 172 7.56 26.12 31.21
CA PRO A 172 8.43 27.10 30.57
C PRO A 172 9.31 26.47 29.51
N ILE A 173 9.51 27.18 28.40
CA ILE A 173 10.50 26.82 27.39
C ILE A 173 11.84 27.46 27.79
N VAL A 174 12.88 26.64 27.88
CA VAL A 174 14.25 27.02 28.27
C VAL A 174 15.22 26.73 27.14
N ASP A 175 16.33 27.48 27.08
CA ASP A 175 17.38 27.26 26.07
C ASP A 175 18.10 25.92 26.28
N SER A 176 18.35 25.21 25.19
CA SER A 176 19.09 23.94 25.19
C SER A 176 20.04 23.83 23.99
N ALA A 177 20.83 22.75 23.95
CA ALA A 177 21.72 22.46 22.82
C ALA A 177 21.01 22.24 21.48
N LEU A 178 19.72 21.90 21.48
CA LEU A 178 18.89 21.75 20.27
C LEU A 178 17.97 22.96 20.01
N GLY A 179 18.19 24.06 20.73
CA GLY A 179 17.30 25.21 20.74
C GLY A 179 16.30 25.16 21.91
N PRO A 180 15.23 25.97 21.86
CA PRO A 180 14.27 26.07 22.96
C PRO A 180 13.52 24.75 23.18
N LEU A 181 13.57 24.19 24.39
CA LEU A 181 12.88 22.95 24.81
C LEU A 181 12.10 23.19 26.11
N PRO A 182 11.04 22.42 26.42
CA PRO A 182 10.38 22.53 27.72
C PRO A 182 11.33 22.17 28.86
N GLU A 183 11.17 22.84 29.99
CA GLU A 183 11.90 22.53 31.22
C GLU A 183 11.73 21.04 31.58
N GLY A 184 12.85 20.38 31.91
CA GLY A 184 12.89 18.94 32.20
C GLY A 184 13.10 18.04 30.98
N TRP A 185 13.02 18.56 29.75
CA TRP A 185 13.42 17.84 28.55
C TRP A 185 14.93 17.96 28.31
N SER A 186 15.52 16.92 27.73
CA SER A 186 16.94 16.89 27.38
C SER A 186 17.17 16.83 25.88
N ALA A 187 18.24 17.48 25.42
CA ALA A 187 18.75 17.33 24.06
C ALA A 187 19.45 15.97 23.90
N GLY A 188 18.99 15.14 22.98
CA GLY A 188 19.56 13.81 22.71
C GLY A 188 19.65 13.49 21.22
N ILE A 189 19.95 12.23 20.92
CA ILE A 189 20.01 11.67 19.57
C ILE A 189 19.14 10.42 19.43
N LEU A 190 18.80 10.03 18.20
CA LEU A 190 17.93 8.87 17.96
C LEU A 190 18.48 7.56 18.57
N ASP A 191 19.80 7.37 18.55
CA ASP A 191 20.47 6.21 19.19
C ASP A 191 20.22 6.13 20.71
N ASP A 192 19.81 7.21 21.37
CA ASP A 192 19.48 7.21 22.81
C ASP A 192 18.18 6.46 23.10
N ILE A 193 17.27 6.35 22.11
CA ILE A 193 15.92 5.77 22.29
C ILE A 193 15.65 4.54 21.42
N VAL A 194 16.63 4.10 20.63
CA VAL A 194 16.52 2.91 19.76
C VAL A 194 17.78 2.06 19.79
N THR A 195 17.71 0.88 19.19
CA THR A 195 18.86 0.04 18.90
C THR A 195 18.69 -0.59 17.52
N VAL A 196 19.74 -0.65 16.70
CA VAL A 196 19.66 -1.38 15.43
C VAL A 196 19.95 -2.85 15.66
N SER A 197 19.00 -3.70 15.26
CA SER A 197 19.19 -5.15 15.30
C SER A 197 20.31 -5.55 14.33
N LYS A 198 21.29 -6.26 14.86
CA LYS A 198 22.36 -6.93 14.09
C LYS A 198 22.09 -8.44 13.95
N ALA A 199 20.94 -8.90 14.46
CA ALA A 199 20.54 -10.29 14.41
C ALA A 199 20.37 -10.70 12.95
N SER A 200 20.93 -11.84 12.60
CA SER A 200 20.86 -12.38 11.25
C SER A 200 20.87 -13.89 11.28
N VAL A 201 20.20 -14.47 10.31
CA VAL A 201 20.05 -15.92 10.18
C VAL A 201 20.71 -16.40 8.90
N ASP A 202 21.40 -17.54 9.01
CA ASP A 202 21.98 -18.25 7.87
C ASP A 202 20.85 -18.87 7.04
N PRO A 203 20.82 -18.67 5.71
CA PRO A 203 19.79 -19.25 4.84
C PRO A 203 19.54 -20.75 5.05
N ALA A 204 20.57 -21.54 5.39
CA ALA A 204 20.41 -22.98 5.65
C ALA A 204 19.58 -23.31 6.91
N LYS A 205 19.35 -22.34 7.79
CA LYS A 205 18.61 -22.48 9.06
C LYS A 205 17.26 -21.77 9.05
N ILE A 206 16.87 -21.20 7.92
CA ILE A 206 15.61 -20.48 7.80
C ILE A 206 14.51 -21.49 7.53
N ASP A 207 13.45 -21.44 8.35
CA ASP A 207 12.21 -22.14 8.06
C ASP A 207 11.62 -21.55 6.76
N PRO A 208 11.38 -22.37 5.71
CA PRO A 208 10.81 -21.90 4.45
C PRO A 208 9.50 -21.12 4.60
N ASP A 209 8.71 -21.38 5.64
CA ASP A 209 7.42 -20.73 5.91
C ASP A 209 7.56 -19.47 6.78
N MET A 210 8.76 -19.13 7.24
CA MET A 210 9.02 -17.92 8.03
C MET A 210 8.63 -16.66 7.25
N PRO A 211 7.89 -15.70 7.85
CA PRO A 211 7.57 -14.43 7.22
C PRO A 211 8.83 -13.70 6.73
N ALA A 212 8.83 -13.32 5.46
CA ALA A 212 9.96 -12.67 4.81
C ALA A 212 9.57 -11.36 4.14
N VAL A 213 10.25 -10.28 4.53
CA VAL A 213 10.00 -8.91 4.05
C VAL A 213 11.13 -8.44 3.14
N GLY A 214 10.84 -8.37 1.85
CA GLY A 214 11.62 -7.63 0.86
C GLY A 214 11.30 -6.12 0.85
N LEU A 215 12.15 -5.32 0.23
CA LEU A 215 11.91 -3.87 0.11
C LEU A 215 10.64 -3.56 -0.68
N GLU A 216 10.27 -4.40 -1.63
CA GLU A 216 9.06 -4.34 -2.44
C GLU A 216 7.79 -4.40 -1.59
N HIS A 217 7.80 -5.17 -0.49
CA HIS A 217 6.67 -5.35 0.41
C HIS A 217 6.45 -4.17 1.36
N ILE A 218 7.48 -3.36 1.64
CA ILE A 218 7.33 -2.19 2.52
C ILE A 218 6.62 -1.07 1.74
N PRO A 219 5.41 -0.64 2.15
CA PRO A 219 4.66 0.41 1.46
C PRO A 219 5.35 1.78 1.62
N ARG A 220 5.03 2.70 0.72
CA ARG A 220 5.51 4.09 0.80
C ARG A 220 4.61 4.89 1.73
N GLN A 221 5.20 5.68 2.62
CA GLN A 221 4.50 6.65 3.49
C GLN A 221 3.42 6.04 4.41
N GLN A 222 3.44 4.73 4.64
CA GLN A 222 2.48 4.01 5.47
C GLN A 222 3.19 3.26 6.60
N LEU A 223 2.73 3.46 7.84
CA LEU A 223 3.31 2.83 9.01
C LEU A 223 2.93 1.35 9.17
N THR A 224 1.82 0.92 8.56
CA THR A 224 1.39 -0.48 8.62
C THR A 224 2.02 -1.26 7.47
N LEU A 225 2.76 -2.32 7.78
CA LEU A 225 3.26 -3.27 6.78
C LEU A 225 2.13 -4.25 6.42
N ASP A 226 1.58 -4.13 5.22
CA ASP A 226 0.41 -4.89 4.76
C ASP A 226 0.74 -6.08 3.87
N ASP A 227 1.99 -6.21 3.44
CA ASP A 227 2.47 -7.31 2.59
C ASP A 227 3.76 -7.95 3.09
N TRP A 228 3.90 -9.25 2.87
CA TRP A 228 5.11 -10.06 3.10
C TRP A 228 4.92 -11.46 2.50
N GLY A 229 6.03 -12.03 2.03
CA GLY A 229 6.08 -13.40 1.53
C GLY A 229 6.57 -14.39 2.58
N THR A 230 6.96 -15.57 2.11
CA THR A 230 7.68 -16.58 2.90
C THR A 230 9.15 -16.61 2.51
N ALA A 231 9.98 -17.15 3.39
CA ALA A 231 11.40 -17.27 3.13
C ALA A 231 11.72 -18.16 1.92
N GLY A 232 10.94 -19.22 1.69
CA GLY A 232 11.17 -20.18 0.61
C GLY A 232 12.60 -20.76 0.66
N THR A 233 13.19 -21.03 -0.51
CA THR A 233 14.55 -21.53 -0.65
C THR A 233 15.54 -20.40 -0.91
N GLN A 234 15.70 -19.49 0.04
CA GLN A 234 16.58 -18.33 -0.14
C GLN A 234 18.06 -18.64 0.16
N GLY A 235 18.96 -18.11 -0.68
CA GLY A 235 20.41 -18.39 -0.63
C GLY A 235 21.28 -17.29 -0.03
N SER A 236 20.70 -16.22 0.55
CA SER A 236 21.46 -15.12 1.15
C SER A 236 21.09 -14.88 2.62
N ARG A 237 22.03 -14.32 3.38
CA ARG A 237 21.85 -13.96 4.79
C ARG A 237 20.76 -12.92 4.94
N LYS A 238 19.90 -13.09 5.96
CA LYS A 238 18.77 -12.20 6.23
C LYS A 238 18.90 -11.57 7.61
N ALA A 239 18.41 -10.34 7.74
CA ALA A 239 18.26 -9.68 9.04
C ALA A 239 17.00 -10.21 9.72
N VAL A 240 17.03 -10.32 11.06
CA VAL A 240 15.90 -10.76 11.87
C VAL A 240 15.23 -9.54 12.49
N PHE A 241 13.90 -9.50 12.45
CA PHE A 241 13.08 -8.50 13.12
C PHE A 241 12.03 -9.17 14.01
N GLU A 242 11.58 -8.42 15.00
CA GLU A 242 10.50 -8.79 15.92
C GLU A 242 9.31 -7.86 15.73
N ARG A 243 8.13 -8.32 16.15
CA ARG A 243 6.92 -7.51 16.17
C ARG A 243 7.16 -6.22 16.95
N GLY A 244 6.80 -5.09 16.34
CA GLY A 244 7.01 -3.76 16.90
C GLY A 244 8.34 -3.11 16.51
N ASP A 245 9.26 -3.82 15.85
CA ASP A 245 10.42 -3.20 15.21
C ASP A 245 9.97 -2.31 14.05
N VAL A 246 10.74 -1.26 13.75
CA VAL A 246 10.55 -0.39 12.59
C VAL A 246 11.49 -0.86 11.47
N LEU A 247 10.91 -1.23 10.34
CA LEU A 247 11.63 -1.58 9.12
C LEU A 247 11.82 -0.32 8.26
N PHE A 248 13.06 0.17 8.20
CA PHE A 248 13.42 1.36 7.43
C PHE A 248 14.14 0.98 6.14
N GLY A 249 13.59 1.36 4.99
CA GLY A 249 14.18 1.10 3.68
C GLY A 249 15.48 1.86 3.45
N LYS A 250 16.61 1.15 3.48
CA LYS A 250 17.95 1.74 3.35
C LYS A 250 18.25 2.28 1.96
N ILE A 251 17.76 1.58 0.93
CA ILE A 251 17.99 1.93 -0.47
C ILE A 251 16.92 2.93 -0.92
N ARG A 252 17.37 4.04 -1.53
CA ARG A 252 16.49 5.10 -2.04
C ARG A 252 15.52 5.58 -0.96
N PRO A 253 16.04 6.11 0.17
CA PRO A 253 15.22 6.52 1.30
C PRO A 253 14.13 7.53 0.92
N TYR A 254 14.29 8.29 -0.17
CA TYR A 254 13.25 9.17 -0.73
C TYR A 254 11.95 8.45 -1.12
N PHE A 255 11.92 7.12 -1.24
CA PHE A 255 10.67 6.37 -1.38
C PHE A 255 9.87 6.26 -0.09
N HIS A 256 10.45 6.67 1.05
CA HIS A 256 9.77 6.72 2.36
C HIS A 256 9.15 5.37 2.73
N LYS A 257 9.93 4.30 2.55
CA LYS A 257 9.53 2.93 2.92
C LYS A 257 9.86 2.70 4.40
N VAL A 258 8.92 3.02 5.28
CA VAL A 258 9.09 2.91 6.74
C VAL A 258 7.81 2.36 7.35
N SER A 259 7.87 1.16 7.92
CA SER A 259 6.69 0.51 8.52
C SER A 259 7.06 -0.24 9.80
N VAL A 260 6.08 -0.40 10.69
CA VAL A 260 6.17 -1.20 11.91
C VAL A 260 5.88 -2.66 11.56
N ALA A 261 6.70 -3.59 12.04
CA ALA A 261 6.51 -5.02 11.84
C ALA A 261 5.32 -5.54 12.67
N PRO A 262 4.27 -6.11 12.04
CA PRO A 262 3.10 -6.65 12.75
C PRO A 262 3.33 -8.09 13.26
N VAL A 263 4.39 -8.75 12.79
CA VAL A 263 4.77 -10.12 13.11
C VAL A 263 6.28 -10.21 13.34
N ASP A 264 6.76 -11.35 13.81
CA ASP A 264 8.18 -11.68 13.81
C ASP A 264 8.59 -12.23 12.43
N GLY A 265 9.84 -12.04 12.03
CA GLY A 265 10.30 -12.57 10.76
C GLY A 265 11.69 -12.14 10.35
N ILE A 266 11.94 -12.23 9.05
CA ILE A 266 13.22 -11.88 8.44
C ILE A 266 13.05 -10.88 7.31
N CYS A 267 14.02 -10.01 7.11
CA CYS A 267 13.98 -9.04 6.01
C CYS A 267 15.27 -9.04 5.20
N SER A 268 15.18 -8.46 4.00
CA SER A 268 16.37 -8.10 3.22
C SER A 268 17.31 -7.24 4.06
N THR A 269 18.62 -7.42 3.87
CA THR A 269 19.67 -6.56 4.45
C THR A 269 19.65 -5.13 3.88
N ASP A 270 18.80 -4.87 2.89
CA ASP A 270 18.49 -3.53 2.37
C ASP A 270 17.42 -2.79 3.20
N ALA A 271 16.92 -3.40 4.28
CA ALA A 271 16.19 -2.72 5.34
C ALA A 271 17.08 -2.60 6.59
N ILE A 272 16.95 -1.49 7.31
CA ILE A 272 17.49 -1.31 8.66
C ILE A 272 16.37 -1.69 9.62
N VAL A 273 16.66 -2.64 10.50
CA VAL A 273 15.74 -3.04 11.59
C VAL A 273 16.04 -2.17 12.80
N ILE A 274 15.20 -1.17 13.03
CA ILE A 274 15.30 -0.25 14.15
C ILE A 274 14.40 -0.79 15.25
N ARG A 275 14.96 -1.07 16.43
CA ARG A 275 14.24 -1.54 17.61
C ARG A 275 14.08 -0.41 18.62
N PRO A 276 12.90 0.21 18.72
CA PRO A 276 12.67 1.23 19.74
C PRO A 276 12.77 0.67 21.15
N HIS A 277 13.27 1.48 22.09
CA HIS A 277 13.16 1.17 23.51
C HIS A 277 11.69 1.26 23.95
N ALA A 278 11.28 0.41 24.88
CA ALA A 278 9.87 0.27 25.27
C ALA A 278 9.25 1.61 25.72
N ALA A 279 9.98 2.40 26.51
CA ALA A 279 9.54 3.70 27.02
C ALA A 279 9.44 4.79 25.95
N HIS A 280 10.06 4.63 24.78
CA HIS A 280 10.11 5.63 23.70
C HIS A 280 9.57 5.09 22.37
N TRP A 281 8.80 4.00 22.41
CA TRP A 281 8.40 3.27 21.21
C TRP A 281 7.66 4.16 20.20
N GLY A 282 6.65 4.90 20.65
CA GLY A 282 5.87 5.80 19.82
C GLY A 282 6.74 6.92 19.26
N GLN A 283 7.54 7.59 20.11
CA GLN A 283 8.41 8.67 19.68
C GLN A 283 9.35 8.20 18.56
N ALA A 284 10.02 7.07 18.75
CA ALA A 284 10.94 6.50 17.77
C ALA A 284 10.24 6.16 16.43
N VAL A 285 9.06 5.54 16.48
CA VAL A 285 8.26 5.19 15.28
C VAL A 285 7.94 6.44 14.45
N PHE A 286 7.46 7.50 15.11
CA PHE A 286 7.07 8.73 14.43
C PHE A 286 8.26 9.60 14.02
N THR A 287 9.38 9.55 14.75
CA THR A 287 10.64 10.16 14.31
C THR A 287 11.17 9.46 13.05
N ALA A 288 11.30 8.12 13.06
CA ALA A 288 11.86 7.35 11.95
C ALA A 288 11.01 7.42 10.67
N SER A 289 9.70 7.66 10.82
CA SER A 289 8.76 7.83 9.70
C SER A 289 8.49 9.30 9.34
N SER A 290 9.13 10.26 10.00
CA SER A 290 8.94 11.69 9.71
C SER A 290 9.53 12.07 8.34
N ALA A 291 8.96 13.09 7.70
CA ALA A 291 9.44 13.60 6.42
C ALA A 291 10.85 14.20 6.57
N GLU A 292 11.11 14.82 7.72
CA GLU A 292 12.36 15.47 8.10
C GLU A 292 13.49 14.43 8.21
N PHE A 293 13.25 13.32 8.92
CA PHE A 293 14.22 12.24 9.05
C PHE A 293 14.49 11.53 7.71
N VAL A 294 13.45 11.28 6.91
CA VAL A 294 13.59 10.67 5.58
C VAL A 294 14.35 11.60 4.62
N ALA A 295 14.11 12.91 4.69
CA ALA A 295 14.84 13.91 3.92
C ALA A 295 16.31 13.92 4.33
N HIS A 296 16.62 13.88 5.63
CA HIS A 296 17.98 13.77 6.12
C HIS A 296 18.68 12.50 5.64
N ALA A 297 18.00 11.34 5.71
CA ALA A 297 18.51 10.09 5.19
C ALA A 297 18.79 10.14 3.69
N THR A 298 17.95 10.87 2.93
CA THR A 298 18.15 11.09 1.50
C THR A 298 19.37 11.97 1.22
N GLN A 299 19.52 13.08 1.94
CA GLN A 299 20.61 14.04 1.75
C GLN A 299 21.98 13.47 2.13
N THR A 300 22.02 12.60 3.14
CA THR A 300 23.26 12.00 3.66
C THR A 300 23.55 10.61 3.07
N SER A 301 22.75 10.17 2.09
CA SER A 301 22.95 8.89 1.43
C SER A 301 24.20 8.86 0.55
N ASN A 302 24.84 7.69 0.52
CA ASN A 302 26.01 7.47 -0.32
C ASN A 302 25.65 6.78 -1.65
N GLY A 303 26.25 7.25 -2.76
CA GLY A 303 26.13 6.65 -4.10
C GLY A 303 25.13 7.35 -5.02
N THR A 304 25.46 7.44 -6.31
CA THR A 304 24.69 8.21 -7.31
C THR A 304 23.48 7.47 -7.90
N LYS A 305 23.61 6.17 -8.21
CA LYS A 305 22.55 5.37 -8.87
C LYS A 305 21.64 4.60 -7.91
N MET A 306 22.16 4.26 -6.72
CA MET A 306 21.44 3.59 -5.63
C MET A 306 21.89 4.18 -4.30
N PRO A 307 21.36 5.37 -3.94
CA PRO A 307 21.69 6.01 -2.68
C PRO A 307 21.29 5.11 -1.51
N ARG A 308 22.22 4.93 -0.57
CA ARG A 308 22.03 4.12 0.63
C ARG A 308 22.20 4.96 1.87
N ALA A 309 21.23 4.89 2.76
CA ALA A 309 21.33 5.47 4.09
C ALA A 309 22.38 4.73 4.94
N ASP A 310 23.10 5.47 5.79
CA ASP A 310 24.05 4.93 6.76
C ASP A 310 23.55 5.19 8.17
N TRP A 311 23.32 4.12 8.94
CA TRP A 311 22.86 4.25 10.32
C TRP A 311 23.82 5.04 11.20
N LYS A 312 25.13 5.00 10.95
CA LYS A 312 26.10 5.79 11.74
C LYS A 312 25.86 7.29 11.66
N VAL A 313 25.18 7.75 10.61
CA VAL A 313 24.72 9.12 10.44
C VAL A 313 23.32 9.28 11.02
N LEU A 314 22.38 8.39 10.63
CA LEU A 314 20.98 8.49 11.05
C LEU A 314 20.77 8.38 12.56
N GLY A 315 21.51 7.50 13.24
CA GLY A 315 21.42 7.31 14.69
C GLY A 315 21.80 8.57 15.48
N LYS A 316 22.59 9.48 14.88
CA LYS A 316 22.96 10.77 15.46
C LYS A 316 21.96 11.89 15.17
N TRP A 317 20.81 11.56 14.56
CA TRP A 317 19.76 12.55 14.31
C TRP A 317 19.32 13.18 15.64
N PRO A 318 19.38 14.51 15.77
CA PRO A 318 19.05 15.18 17.02
C PRO A 318 17.56 15.07 17.32
N ILE A 319 17.22 14.73 18.57
CA ILE A 319 15.85 14.63 19.03
C ILE A 319 15.67 15.28 20.42
N PRO A 320 14.50 15.85 20.71
CA PRO A 320 14.14 16.22 22.07
C PRO A 320 13.73 14.96 22.85
N VAL A 321 14.34 14.69 24.00
CA VAL A 321 14.02 13.53 24.84
C VAL A 321 13.21 14.01 26.04
N PRO A 322 11.91 13.65 26.15
CA PRO A 322 11.08 14.09 27.25
C PRO A 322 11.34 13.27 28.53
N PRO A 323 10.81 13.73 29.68
CA PRO A 323 10.58 12.86 30.83
C PRO A 323 9.84 11.56 30.47
N VAL A 324 10.22 10.46 31.12
CA VAL A 324 9.74 9.11 30.78
C VAL A 324 8.21 9.00 30.78
N HIS A 325 7.52 9.63 31.71
CA HIS A 325 6.06 9.56 31.83
C HIS A 325 5.33 10.21 30.64
N ILE A 326 5.89 11.26 30.03
CA ILE A 326 5.35 11.87 28.81
C ILE A 326 5.57 10.92 27.63
N SER A 327 6.76 10.31 27.56
CA SER A 327 7.07 9.33 26.52
C SER A 327 6.15 8.10 26.59
N GLU A 328 5.90 7.59 27.80
CA GLU A 328 4.96 6.49 28.04
C GLU A 328 3.52 6.88 27.69
N SER A 329 3.09 8.07 28.08
CA SER A 329 1.75 8.58 27.72
C SER A 329 1.58 8.68 26.20
N PHE A 330 2.61 9.11 25.47
CA PHE A 330 2.57 9.12 24.01
C PHE A 330 2.60 7.71 23.42
N ASN A 331 3.32 6.77 24.03
CA ASN A 331 3.32 5.37 23.60
C ASN A 331 1.91 4.79 23.63
N ASP A 332 1.12 5.09 24.64
CA ASP A 332 -0.26 4.62 24.73
C ASP A 332 -1.11 5.15 23.57
N VAL A 333 -0.98 6.45 23.26
CA VAL A 333 -1.64 7.07 22.11
C VAL A 333 -1.18 6.41 20.80
N ALA A 334 0.13 6.26 20.61
CA ALA A 334 0.71 5.67 19.40
C ALA A 334 0.26 4.21 19.22
N ARG A 335 0.33 3.41 20.29
CA ARG A 335 -0.07 1.99 20.29
C ARG A 335 -1.55 1.85 20.00
N TYR A 336 -2.42 2.66 20.61
CA TYR A 336 -3.87 2.62 20.34
C TYR A 336 -4.20 2.82 18.86
N HIS A 337 -3.66 3.87 18.24
CA HIS A 337 -3.93 4.16 16.83
C HIS A 337 -3.33 3.10 15.90
N LEU A 338 -2.10 2.65 16.18
CA LEU A 338 -1.41 1.67 15.36
C LEU A 338 -1.97 0.26 15.52
N SER A 339 -2.49 -0.14 16.69
CA SER A 339 -3.16 -1.43 16.87
C SER A 339 -4.50 -1.50 16.15
N LEU A 340 -5.25 -0.39 16.11
CA LEU A 340 -6.47 -0.30 15.30
C LEU A 340 -6.13 -0.40 13.81
N SER A 341 -5.08 0.30 13.36
CA SER A 341 -4.59 0.22 11.98
C SER A 341 -4.16 -1.20 11.62
N GLU A 342 -3.41 -1.87 12.50
CA GLU A 342 -2.98 -3.26 12.34
C GLU A 342 -4.18 -4.23 12.22
N THR A 343 -5.23 -4.02 13.03
CA THR A 343 -6.44 -4.85 12.97
C THR A 343 -7.13 -4.76 11.61
N LEU A 344 -7.32 -3.53 11.11
CA LEU A 344 -7.91 -3.28 9.79
C LEU A 344 -7.05 -3.85 8.66
N MET A 345 -5.73 -3.79 8.80
CA MET A 345 -4.81 -4.40 7.84
C MET A 345 -4.98 -5.91 7.78
N PHE A 346 -5.09 -6.60 8.93
CA PHE A 346 -5.27 -8.06 8.96
C PHE A 346 -6.64 -8.48 8.44
N GLU A 347 -7.66 -7.65 8.66
CA GLU A 347 -8.95 -7.79 8.00
C GLU A 347 -8.83 -7.68 6.48
N ASN A 348 -8.14 -6.65 5.96
CA ASN A 348 -7.91 -6.48 4.53
C ASN A 348 -7.17 -7.65 3.89
N ARG A 349 -6.16 -8.22 4.58
CA ARG A 349 -5.48 -9.44 4.11
C ARG A 349 -6.45 -10.62 3.98
N ARG A 350 -7.34 -10.80 4.96
CA ARG A 350 -8.36 -11.88 4.95
C ARG A 350 -9.41 -11.66 3.85
N LEU A 351 -9.90 -10.42 3.70
CA LEU A 351 -10.85 -10.05 2.65
C LEU A 351 -10.27 -10.27 1.26
N THR A 352 -9.02 -9.87 1.04
CA THR A 352 -8.30 -10.09 -0.22
C THR A 352 -8.19 -11.58 -0.53
N ALA A 353 -7.74 -12.39 0.44
CA ALA A 353 -7.61 -13.84 0.26
C ALA A 353 -8.96 -14.51 -0.03
N LEU A 354 -10.04 -14.09 0.64
CA LEU A 354 -11.37 -14.62 0.42
C LEU A 354 -11.91 -14.23 -0.96
N ARG A 355 -11.79 -12.95 -1.36
CA ARG A 355 -12.15 -12.47 -2.68
C ARG A 355 -11.41 -13.26 -3.77
N ASP A 356 -10.11 -13.43 -3.64
CA ASP A 356 -9.28 -14.14 -4.63
C ASP A 356 -9.63 -15.64 -4.72
N LEU A 357 -10.08 -16.24 -3.62
CA LEU A 357 -10.58 -17.62 -3.60
C LEU A 357 -11.95 -17.76 -4.27
N LEU A 358 -12.84 -16.79 -4.09
CA LEU A 358 -14.20 -16.79 -4.63
C LEU A 358 -14.24 -16.39 -6.10
N LEU A 359 -13.40 -15.44 -6.51
CA LEU A 359 -13.35 -14.87 -7.85
C LEU A 359 -13.44 -15.92 -8.97
N PRO A 360 -12.53 -16.91 -9.08
CA PRO A 360 -12.61 -17.91 -10.16
C PRO A 360 -13.89 -18.75 -10.10
N LYS A 361 -14.40 -19.04 -8.90
CA LYS A 361 -15.60 -19.87 -8.73
C LYS A 361 -16.88 -19.14 -9.12
N LEU A 362 -16.95 -17.85 -8.82
CA LEU A 362 -18.09 -17.00 -9.18
C LEU A 362 -18.12 -16.75 -10.69
N VAL A 363 -17.02 -16.31 -11.29
CA VAL A 363 -16.99 -15.95 -12.72
C VAL A 363 -17.15 -17.16 -13.65
N THR A 364 -16.84 -18.37 -13.18
CA THR A 364 -17.06 -19.62 -13.94
C THR A 364 -18.40 -20.30 -13.64
N GLY A 365 -19.19 -19.76 -12.72
CA GLY A 365 -20.48 -20.34 -12.32
C GLY A 365 -20.37 -21.63 -11.50
N GLN A 366 -19.20 -21.93 -10.92
CA GLN A 366 -19.06 -23.05 -9.96
C GLN A 366 -19.82 -22.79 -8.65
N ILE A 367 -20.04 -21.53 -8.31
CA ILE A 367 -20.91 -21.09 -7.23
C ILE A 367 -22.06 -20.32 -7.86
N ASP A 368 -23.28 -20.80 -7.64
CA ASP A 368 -24.50 -20.09 -7.99
C ASP A 368 -24.86 -19.09 -6.89
N VAL A 369 -25.06 -17.84 -7.27
CA VAL A 369 -25.36 -16.73 -6.36
C VAL A 369 -26.76 -16.15 -6.58
N SER A 370 -27.53 -16.71 -7.53
CA SER A 370 -28.87 -16.23 -7.88
C SER A 370 -29.91 -16.31 -6.76
N ALA A 371 -29.62 -17.09 -5.71
CA ALA A 371 -30.47 -17.26 -4.53
C ALA A 371 -30.01 -16.42 -3.31
N LEU A 372 -28.95 -15.63 -3.43
CA LEU A 372 -28.46 -14.78 -2.34
C LEU A 372 -29.27 -13.48 -2.28
N ASP A 373 -29.90 -13.22 -1.14
CA ASP A 373 -30.52 -11.93 -0.85
C ASP A 373 -29.43 -10.92 -0.43
N LEU A 374 -28.95 -10.14 -1.40
CA LEU A 374 -27.90 -9.14 -1.16
C LEU A 374 -28.41 -7.92 -0.38
N ASP A 375 -29.71 -7.64 -0.43
CA ASP A 375 -30.33 -6.54 0.31
C ASP A 375 -30.36 -6.86 1.82
N GLU A 376 -30.68 -8.09 2.20
CA GLU A 376 -30.61 -8.55 3.60
C GLU A 376 -29.18 -8.46 4.17
N VAL A 377 -28.16 -8.75 3.37
CA VAL A 377 -26.74 -8.66 3.76
C VAL A 377 -26.31 -7.20 3.98
N ARG A 378 -26.83 -6.26 3.18
CA ARG A 378 -26.58 -4.82 3.34
C ARG A 378 -27.21 -4.25 4.60
N GLU A 379 -28.46 -4.58 4.90
CA GLU A 379 -29.12 -4.07 6.10
C GLU A 379 -28.41 -4.49 7.40
N LYS A 380 -27.82 -5.69 7.42
CA LYS A 380 -27.07 -6.19 8.58
C LYS A 380 -25.64 -5.63 8.71
N SER A 381 -25.10 -5.01 7.67
CA SER A 381 -23.73 -4.44 7.69
C SER A 381 -23.69 -2.96 8.06
N VAL A 382 -24.85 -2.28 8.07
CA VAL A 382 -25.00 -0.87 8.53
C VAL A 382 -25.49 -0.78 10.00
N ALA A 383 -25.99 -1.87 10.57
CA ALA A 383 -26.37 -2.00 11.98
C ALA A 383 -25.20 -2.46 12.85
#